data_AF-F7R364-F1
#
_entry.id   AF-F7R364-F1
#
_cell.length_a   1.000
_cell.length_b   1.000
_cell.length_c   1.000
_cell.angle_alpha   90.00
_cell.angle_beta   90.00
_cell.angle_gamma   90.00
#
_symmetry.space_group_name_H-M   'P 1'
#
loop_
_entity.id
_entity.type
_entity.pdbx_description
1 polymer ?
#
loop_
_entity_poly.entity_id
_entity_poly.type
_entity_poly.pdbx_seq_one_letter_code
_entity_poly.pdbx_strand_id
1 'polypeptide(L)'
;MDLSKFGLENAFWKLSDSRFGYDDSNPSLLKFVMSLFAVYTFHDNLEVVPKEWKIFMQDRMKRQASNITVLLENMMNNVIYQECFDELSDLVAEKLNVSKALTVIPLEPLISVGSFRTIDYAILHWMIERILAEDKNAALNGYSITDLCTLREKQHFHRAFEPEYKAIRAARQLLDATGFAAEDALKDHINAYVDKNYRIDTEYRHFIAAYDRIENTTPFEKVRELIQNIYTTEYLEKSVFAWSTAFENNDLQEIIPLQRHFYSDEVRPIKEKVVVIISDAFRFEAAKELEEVFAEDQNCTVQMKVKMGSLVPLLCRESRFFSLQIQTLLQSILIPSME
;
A
#
# COMPACT_ATOMS: atom_id res chain seq x y z
N MET A 1 -37.90 10.05 1.54
CA MET A 1 -39.01 10.52 2.41
C MET A 1 -39.19 12.01 2.13
N ASP A 2 -40.35 12.45 1.60
CA ASP A 2 -40.53 13.85 1.17
C ASP A 2 -40.80 14.76 2.38
N LEU A 3 -39.85 15.63 2.73
CA LEU A 3 -39.98 16.62 3.81
C LEU A 3 -41.18 17.56 3.63
N SER A 4 -41.56 17.80 2.37
CA SER A 4 -42.73 18.59 1.98
C SER A 4 -44.04 17.96 2.44
N LYS A 5 -44.15 16.62 2.43
CA LYS A 5 -45.35 15.89 2.91
C LYS A 5 -45.60 16.07 4.41
N PHE A 6 -44.58 16.43 5.17
CA PHE A 6 -44.67 16.65 6.62
C PHE A 6 -44.60 18.13 7.01
N GLY A 7 -44.54 19.05 6.05
CA GLY A 7 -44.43 20.50 6.32
C GLY A 7 -43.11 20.92 7.00
N LEU A 8 -42.07 20.07 6.94
CA LEU A 8 -40.80 20.27 7.65
C LEU A 8 -39.76 21.05 6.84
N GLU A 9 -40.06 21.37 5.58
CA GLU A 9 -39.12 22.00 4.65
C GLU A 9 -38.59 23.35 5.15
N ASN A 10 -39.48 24.23 5.64
CA ASN A 10 -39.07 25.52 6.20
C ASN A 10 -38.20 25.38 7.46
N ALA A 11 -38.47 24.38 8.29
CA ALA A 11 -37.68 24.12 9.49
C ALA A 11 -36.29 23.58 9.12
N PHE A 12 -36.23 22.68 8.14
CA PHE A 12 -34.98 22.15 7.61
C PHE A 12 -34.08 23.25 7.05
N TRP A 13 -34.58 24.11 6.15
CA TRP A 13 -33.77 25.17 5.56
C TRP A 13 -33.28 26.21 6.59
N LYS A 14 -34.11 26.54 7.60
CA LYS A 14 -33.66 27.39 8.72
C LYS A 14 -32.54 26.75 9.53
N LEU A 15 -32.57 25.43 9.73
CA LEU A 15 -31.49 24.71 10.39
C LEU A 15 -30.23 24.68 9.51
N SER A 16 -30.38 24.49 8.20
CA SER A 16 -29.28 24.48 7.25
C SER A 16 -28.55 25.82 7.18
N ASP A 17 -29.28 26.94 7.17
CA ASP A 17 -28.71 28.28 7.31
C ASP A 17 -28.02 28.44 8.68
N SER A 18 -28.71 28.16 9.79
CA SER A 18 -28.16 28.37 11.12
C SER A 18 -26.91 27.52 11.43
N ARG A 19 -26.82 26.29 10.93
CA ARG A 19 -25.74 25.34 11.25
C ARG A 19 -24.61 25.36 10.23
N PHE A 20 -24.95 25.48 8.95
CA PHE A 20 -24.00 25.36 7.85
C PHE A 20 -23.85 26.65 7.04
N GLY A 21 -24.65 27.68 7.31
CA GLY A 21 -24.59 28.96 6.59
C GLY A 21 -25.14 28.92 5.18
N TYR A 22 -25.99 27.94 4.84
CA TYR A 22 -26.58 27.78 3.51
C TYR A 22 -27.83 28.65 3.35
N ASP A 23 -27.73 29.71 2.53
CA ASP A 23 -28.79 30.70 2.29
C ASP A 23 -29.00 30.90 0.78
N ASP A 24 -29.56 29.87 0.11
CA ASP A 24 -29.94 29.92 -1.31
C ASP A 24 -31.40 30.37 -1.46
N SER A 25 -31.67 31.28 -2.39
CA SER A 25 -33.00 31.82 -2.64
C SER A 25 -33.98 30.80 -3.25
N ASN A 26 -33.46 29.77 -3.90
CA ASN A 26 -34.21 28.63 -4.42
C ASN A 26 -33.50 27.33 -3.98
N PRO A 27 -33.61 26.97 -2.69
CA PRO A 27 -32.82 25.91 -2.09
C PRO A 27 -33.25 24.54 -2.62
N SER A 28 -32.28 23.67 -2.83
CA SER A 28 -32.54 22.26 -3.16
C SER A 28 -31.54 21.38 -2.44
N LEU A 29 -31.94 20.15 -2.11
CA LEU A 29 -31.06 19.20 -1.43
C LEU A 29 -29.77 18.96 -2.23
N LEU A 30 -29.88 18.84 -3.54
CA LEU A 30 -28.71 18.65 -4.40
C LEU A 30 -27.73 19.83 -4.32
N LYS A 31 -28.21 21.07 -4.44
CA LYS A 31 -27.36 22.26 -4.31
C LYS A 31 -26.71 22.34 -2.93
N PHE A 32 -27.49 22.04 -1.87
CA PHE A 32 -26.99 22.05 -0.51
C PHE A 32 -25.87 21.02 -0.31
N VAL A 33 -26.06 19.79 -0.76
CA VAL A 33 -25.02 18.74 -0.67
C VAL A 33 -23.79 19.11 -1.50
N MET A 34 -23.96 19.60 -2.73
CA MET A 34 -22.83 20.09 -3.55
C MET A 34 -22.05 21.19 -2.83
N SER A 35 -22.75 22.12 -2.15
CA SER A 35 -22.12 23.16 -1.33
C SER A 35 -21.36 22.61 -0.12
N LEU A 36 -21.90 21.62 0.59
CA LEU A 36 -21.19 20.98 1.71
C LEU A 36 -19.87 20.35 1.23
N PHE A 37 -19.92 19.54 0.16
CA PHE A 37 -18.74 18.88 -0.39
C PHE A 37 -17.71 19.86 -0.97
N ALA A 38 -18.16 20.92 -1.66
CA ALA A 38 -17.27 21.94 -2.20
C ALA A 38 -16.53 22.70 -1.09
N VAL A 39 -17.23 23.08 -0.01
CA VAL A 39 -16.62 23.75 1.15
C VAL A 39 -15.69 22.81 1.91
N TYR A 40 -16.09 21.56 2.12
CA TYR A 40 -15.26 20.56 2.79
C TYR A 40 -13.95 20.28 2.04
N THR A 41 -14.03 20.07 0.73
CA THR A 41 -12.87 19.72 -0.12
C THR A 41 -11.80 20.80 -0.12
N PHE A 42 -12.19 22.07 -0.06
CA PHE A 42 -11.28 23.22 -0.14
C PHE A 42 -11.21 24.03 1.15
N HIS A 43 -11.62 23.46 2.28
CA HIS A 43 -11.66 24.14 3.57
C HIS A 43 -10.33 24.83 3.90
N ASP A 44 -9.23 24.09 3.76
CA ASP A 44 -7.88 24.56 4.10
C ASP A 44 -7.19 25.32 2.94
N ASN A 45 -7.78 25.29 1.73
CA ASN A 45 -7.13 25.75 0.50
C ASN A 45 -8.09 26.48 -0.45
N LEU A 46 -8.69 27.58 0.05
CA LEU A 46 -9.68 28.36 -0.71
C LEU A 46 -9.14 29.04 -1.97
N GLU A 47 -7.81 29.19 -2.09
CA GLU A 47 -7.17 29.88 -3.22
C GLU A 47 -7.19 29.04 -4.51
N VAL A 48 -7.17 27.71 -4.40
CA VAL A 48 -7.09 26.76 -5.52
C VAL A 48 -8.46 26.28 -6.03
N VAL A 49 -9.55 26.84 -5.47
CA VAL A 49 -10.93 26.45 -5.82
C VAL A 49 -11.24 26.76 -7.30
N PRO A 50 -11.75 25.78 -8.08
CA PRO A 50 -12.21 26.01 -9.45
C PRO A 50 -13.28 27.09 -9.53
N LYS A 51 -13.26 27.90 -10.60
CA LYS A 51 -14.22 29.00 -10.78
C LYS A 51 -15.67 28.51 -10.74
N GLU A 52 -15.91 27.34 -11.31
CA GLU A 52 -17.21 26.67 -11.40
C GLU A 52 -17.76 26.27 -10.02
N TRP A 53 -16.89 26.04 -9.03
CA TRP A 53 -17.29 25.61 -7.70
C TRP A 53 -17.57 26.78 -6.75
N LYS A 54 -17.06 27.98 -7.06
CA LYS A 54 -17.24 29.18 -6.23
C LYS A 54 -18.72 29.52 -6.01
N ILE A 55 -19.60 29.19 -6.95
CA ILE A 55 -21.05 29.41 -6.82
C ILE A 55 -21.67 28.59 -5.69
N PHE A 56 -21.05 27.45 -5.32
CA PHE A 56 -21.50 26.58 -4.23
C PHE A 56 -20.84 26.93 -2.90
N MET A 57 -19.85 27.82 -2.88
CA MET A 57 -19.07 28.18 -1.69
C MET A 57 -19.44 29.59 -1.21
N GLN A 58 -20.62 29.71 -0.60
CA GLN A 58 -21.10 30.96 -0.01
C GLN A 58 -20.22 31.40 1.17
N ASP A 59 -20.03 32.70 1.38
CA ASP A 59 -19.15 33.20 2.44
C ASP A 59 -19.64 32.88 3.86
N ARG A 60 -20.95 32.68 4.04
CA ARG A 60 -21.50 32.17 5.31
C ARG A 60 -21.11 30.70 5.53
N MET A 61 -21.15 29.88 4.49
CA MET A 61 -20.75 28.48 4.58
C MET A 61 -19.26 28.29 4.84
N LYS A 62 -18.40 29.10 4.18
CA LYS A 62 -16.95 29.10 4.47
C LYS A 62 -16.66 29.38 5.95
N ARG A 63 -17.42 30.30 6.57
CA ARG A 63 -17.31 30.60 8.01
C ARG A 63 -17.81 29.48 8.93
N GLN A 64 -18.64 28.58 8.42
CA GLN A 64 -19.18 27.42 9.12
C GLN A 64 -18.51 26.10 8.68
N ALA A 65 -17.36 26.17 8.02
CA ALA A 65 -16.74 25.01 7.42
C ALA A 65 -16.34 23.94 8.45
N SER A 66 -16.00 24.32 9.69
CA SER A 66 -15.79 23.36 10.78
C SER A 66 -17.02 22.48 11.06
N ASN A 67 -18.23 23.06 11.06
CA ASN A 67 -19.46 22.30 11.23
C ASN A 67 -19.73 21.36 10.05
N ILE A 68 -19.38 21.80 8.84
CA ILE A 68 -19.51 21.01 7.61
C ILE A 68 -18.53 19.83 7.64
N THR A 69 -17.28 20.07 8.02
CA THR A 69 -16.24 19.04 8.23
C THR A 69 -16.70 18.01 9.24
N VAL A 70 -17.16 18.43 10.42
CA VAL A 70 -17.66 17.52 11.46
C VAL A 70 -18.85 16.69 10.95
N LEU A 71 -19.77 17.27 10.16
CA LEU A 71 -20.88 16.53 9.59
C LEU A 71 -20.38 15.41 8.66
N LEU A 72 -19.55 15.75 7.67
CA LEU A 72 -19.11 14.79 6.66
C LEU A 72 -18.16 13.74 7.25
N GLU A 73 -17.26 14.11 8.16
CA GLU A 73 -16.41 13.16 8.87
C GLU A 73 -17.22 12.21 9.75
N ASN A 74 -18.26 12.68 10.42
CA ASN A 74 -19.16 11.80 11.15
C ASN A 74 -19.93 10.85 10.23
N MET A 75 -20.26 11.27 9.01
CA MET A 75 -20.89 10.37 8.03
C MET A 75 -19.91 9.30 7.54
N MET A 76 -18.66 9.68 7.22
CA MET A 76 -17.61 8.75 6.79
C MET A 76 -17.27 7.72 7.87
N ASN A 77 -17.13 8.15 9.12
CA ASN A 77 -16.67 7.30 10.22
C ASN A 77 -17.78 6.48 10.89
N ASN A 78 -19.04 6.68 10.51
CA ASN A 78 -20.17 5.96 11.08
C ASN A 78 -20.64 4.85 10.13
N VAL A 79 -20.59 3.61 10.60
CA VAL A 79 -20.99 2.40 9.86
C VAL A 79 -22.39 2.51 9.25
N ILE A 80 -23.31 3.25 9.90
CA ILE A 80 -24.69 3.42 9.42
C ILE A 80 -24.74 4.37 8.21
N TYR A 81 -23.85 5.36 8.14
CA TYR A 81 -23.91 6.46 7.17
C TYR A 81 -22.84 6.38 6.08
N GLN A 82 -21.84 5.51 6.21
CA GLN A 82 -20.73 5.44 5.26
C GLN A 82 -21.21 5.17 3.82
N GLU A 83 -22.17 4.25 3.63
CA GLU A 83 -22.68 3.91 2.29
C GLU A 83 -23.43 5.10 1.68
N CYS A 84 -24.20 5.82 2.50
CA CYS A 84 -24.87 7.04 2.07
C CYS A 84 -23.87 8.15 1.73
N PHE A 85 -22.76 8.27 2.46
CA PHE A 85 -21.69 9.20 2.13
C PHE A 85 -21.09 8.86 0.76
N ASP A 86 -20.81 7.59 0.48
CA ASP A 86 -20.27 7.14 -0.81
C ASP A 86 -21.20 7.49 -1.97
N GLU A 87 -22.49 7.19 -1.85
CA GLU A 87 -23.50 7.53 -2.86
C GLU A 87 -23.59 9.04 -3.12
N LEU A 88 -23.55 9.85 -2.05
CA LEU A 88 -23.57 11.31 -2.16
C LEU A 88 -22.27 11.84 -2.77
N SER A 89 -21.12 11.27 -2.40
CA SER A 89 -19.81 11.62 -2.95
C SER A 89 -19.78 11.36 -4.46
N ASP A 90 -20.25 10.20 -4.91
CA ASP A 90 -20.29 9.85 -6.34
C ASP A 90 -21.26 10.76 -7.11
N LEU A 91 -22.46 11.02 -6.56
CA LEU A 91 -23.43 11.93 -7.15
C LEU A 91 -22.85 13.35 -7.30
N VAL A 92 -22.23 13.88 -6.24
CA VAL A 92 -21.62 15.20 -6.27
C VAL A 92 -20.43 15.23 -7.22
N ALA A 93 -19.64 14.17 -7.26
CA ALA A 93 -18.48 14.07 -8.15
C ALA A 93 -18.88 14.22 -9.62
N GLU A 94 -19.98 13.57 -10.01
CA GLU A 94 -20.57 13.71 -11.34
C GLU A 94 -21.07 15.14 -11.59
N LYS A 95 -21.88 15.71 -10.68
CA LYS A 95 -22.50 17.04 -10.87
C LYS A 95 -21.50 18.20 -10.85
N LEU A 96 -20.44 18.10 -10.05
CA LEU A 96 -19.35 19.07 -10.01
C LEU A 96 -18.27 18.80 -11.05
N ASN A 97 -18.36 17.70 -11.79
CA ASN A 97 -17.37 17.25 -12.77
C ASN A 97 -15.96 17.23 -12.16
N VAL A 98 -15.81 16.55 -11.02
CA VAL A 98 -14.57 16.51 -10.23
C VAL A 98 -13.38 16.05 -11.07
N SER A 99 -13.58 15.05 -11.94
CA SER A 99 -12.53 14.57 -12.85
C SER A 99 -11.96 15.69 -13.72
N LYS A 100 -12.83 16.53 -14.32
CA LYS A 100 -12.37 17.69 -15.09
C LYS A 100 -11.70 18.73 -14.19
N ALA A 101 -12.25 18.99 -13.01
CA ALA A 101 -11.69 19.97 -12.08
C ALA A 101 -10.24 19.60 -11.67
N LEU A 102 -10.00 18.32 -11.36
CA LEU A 102 -8.68 17.82 -10.95
C LEU A 102 -7.60 17.91 -12.03
N THR A 103 -7.96 18.17 -13.30
CA THR A 103 -6.95 18.42 -14.34
C THR A 103 -6.32 19.81 -14.25
N VAL A 104 -6.96 20.73 -13.52
CA VAL A 104 -6.53 22.14 -13.37
C VAL A 104 -6.03 22.42 -11.95
N ILE A 105 -6.54 21.69 -10.95
CA ILE A 105 -6.18 21.88 -9.55
C ILE A 105 -4.86 21.14 -9.24
N PRO A 106 -3.90 21.77 -8.54
CA PRO A 106 -2.74 21.06 -8.01
C PRO A 106 -3.14 19.93 -7.05
N LEU A 107 -2.40 18.82 -7.00
CA LEU A 107 -2.73 17.69 -6.12
C LEU A 107 -2.30 17.92 -4.66
N GLU A 108 -1.31 18.78 -4.44
CA GLU A 108 -0.71 19.07 -3.13
C GLU A 108 -1.74 19.44 -2.03
N PRO A 109 -2.75 20.28 -2.32
CA PRO A 109 -3.82 20.61 -1.36
C PRO A 109 -4.78 19.46 -1.04
N LEU A 110 -4.78 18.40 -1.86
CA LEU A 110 -5.79 17.35 -1.85
C LEU A 110 -5.30 16.04 -1.21
N ILE A 111 -4.01 15.95 -0.88
CA ILE A 111 -3.39 14.71 -0.37
C ILE A 111 -4.07 14.18 0.91
N SER A 112 -4.56 15.07 1.78
CA SER A 112 -5.24 14.74 3.04
C SER A 112 -6.76 14.83 2.94
N VAL A 113 -7.31 14.98 1.74
CA VAL A 113 -8.75 15.16 1.53
C VAL A 113 -9.39 13.84 1.13
N GLY A 114 -10.42 13.42 1.87
CA GLY A 114 -11.17 12.18 1.66
C GLY A 114 -12.54 12.37 1.01
N SER A 115 -12.80 13.51 0.34
CA SER A 115 -14.14 13.87 -0.13
C SER A 115 -14.63 13.09 -1.34
N PHE A 116 -13.72 12.66 -2.24
CA PHE A 116 -14.05 11.98 -3.49
C PHE A 116 -13.04 10.88 -3.84
N ARG A 117 -13.54 9.74 -4.33
CA ARG A 117 -12.72 8.66 -4.92
C ARG A 117 -11.84 9.14 -6.08
N THR A 118 -12.29 10.15 -6.81
CA THR A 118 -11.53 10.75 -7.93
C THR A 118 -10.19 11.34 -7.49
N ILE A 119 -10.07 11.75 -6.21
CA ILE A 119 -8.80 12.22 -5.65
C ILE A 119 -7.80 11.07 -5.55
N ASP A 120 -8.21 9.90 -5.05
CA ASP A 120 -7.36 8.71 -4.98
C ASP A 120 -6.90 8.26 -6.38
N TYR A 121 -7.79 8.26 -7.37
CA TYR A 121 -7.41 7.99 -8.77
C TYR A 121 -6.33 8.96 -9.28
N ALA A 122 -6.46 10.25 -8.99
CA ALA A 122 -5.49 11.26 -9.43
C ALA A 122 -4.13 11.11 -8.73
N ILE A 123 -4.14 10.83 -7.42
CA ILE A 123 -2.93 10.56 -6.64
C ILE A 123 -2.23 9.29 -7.12
N LEU A 124 -2.99 8.20 -7.33
CA LEU A 124 -2.46 6.95 -7.87
C LEU A 124 -1.88 7.14 -9.28
N HIS A 125 -2.57 7.89 -10.15
CA HIS A 125 -2.03 8.22 -11.48
C HIS A 125 -0.70 8.96 -11.37
N TRP A 126 -0.60 9.96 -10.49
CA TRP A 126 0.67 10.67 -10.25
C TRP A 126 1.76 9.70 -9.78
N MET A 127 1.46 8.82 -8.82
CA MET A 127 2.41 7.81 -8.32
C MET A 127 2.86 6.86 -9.44
N ILE A 128 1.93 6.35 -10.25
CA ILE A 128 2.23 5.48 -11.40
C ILE A 128 3.20 6.16 -12.34
N GLU A 129 2.98 7.43 -12.71
CA GLU A 129 3.90 8.16 -13.58
C GLU A 129 5.29 8.31 -12.97
N ARG A 130 5.39 8.54 -11.66
CA ARG A 130 6.68 8.64 -10.96
C ARG A 130 7.42 7.30 -10.95
N ILE A 131 6.71 6.20 -10.70
CA ILE A 131 7.27 4.85 -10.75
C ILE A 131 7.76 4.52 -12.17
N LEU A 132 6.96 4.82 -13.20
CA LEU A 132 7.34 4.59 -14.60
C LEU A 132 8.54 5.44 -15.05
N ALA A 133 8.75 6.60 -14.41
CA ALA A 133 9.93 7.43 -14.62
C ALA A 133 11.15 6.98 -13.79
N GLU A 134 11.02 5.90 -13.01
CA GLU A 134 12.02 5.41 -12.05
C GLU A 134 12.48 6.49 -11.05
N ASP A 135 11.60 7.45 -10.74
CA ASP A 135 11.93 8.58 -9.87
C ASP A 135 11.88 8.17 -8.39
N LYS A 136 13.02 7.72 -7.88
CA LYS A 136 13.19 7.30 -6.49
C LYS A 136 12.93 8.43 -5.49
N ASN A 137 13.14 9.68 -5.87
CA ASN A 137 13.04 10.85 -4.98
C ASN A 137 11.75 11.63 -5.19
N ALA A 138 10.80 11.07 -5.94
CA ALA A 138 9.49 11.67 -6.16
C ALA A 138 8.81 12.01 -4.83
N ALA A 139 8.44 13.28 -4.70
CA ALA A 139 7.71 13.79 -3.55
C ALA A 139 6.57 14.70 -4.01
N LEU A 140 5.46 14.64 -3.28
CA LEU A 140 4.32 15.54 -3.46
C LEU A 140 4.07 16.26 -2.14
N ASN A 141 4.15 17.60 -2.16
CA ASN A 141 4.02 18.42 -0.95
C ASN A 141 4.98 18.00 0.19
N GLY A 142 6.20 17.54 -0.16
CA GLY A 142 7.21 17.07 0.79
C GLY A 142 7.04 15.62 1.28
N TYR A 143 5.99 14.91 0.86
CA TYR A 143 5.78 13.50 1.20
C TYR A 143 6.35 12.59 0.11
N SER A 144 7.12 11.58 0.51
CA SER A 144 7.54 10.52 -0.41
C SER A 144 6.34 9.67 -0.86
N ILE A 145 6.49 8.87 -1.91
CA ILE A 145 5.45 7.91 -2.34
C ILE A 145 4.99 7.00 -1.19
N THR A 146 5.93 6.52 -0.37
CA THR A 146 5.63 5.66 0.79
C THR A 146 4.87 6.40 1.88
N ASP A 147 5.23 7.65 2.15
CA ASP A 147 4.53 8.49 3.14
C ASP A 147 3.11 8.84 2.66
N LEU A 148 2.95 9.12 1.37
CA LEU A 148 1.63 9.34 0.76
C LEU A 148 0.75 8.10 0.88
N CYS A 149 1.27 6.89 0.65
CA CYS A 149 0.51 5.65 0.86
C CYS A 149 0.00 5.56 2.32
N THR A 150 0.87 5.87 3.29
CA THR A 150 0.53 5.86 4.72
C THR A 150 -0.47 6.96 5.10
N LEU A 151 -0.40 8.12 4.45
CA LEU A 151 -1.37 9.20 4.61
C LEU A 151 -2.74 8.79 4.07
N ARG A 152 -2.77 8.17 2.86
CA ARG A 152 -3.99 7.74 2.18
C ARG A 152 -4.65 6.54 2.86
N GLU A 153 -3.88 5.67 3.52
CA GLU A 153 -4.40 4.57 4.36
C GLU A 153 -5.41 5.02 5.43
N LYS A 154 -5.27 6.26 5.92
CA LYS A 154 -6.14 6.84 6.94
C LYS A 154 -7.40 7.50 6.36
N GLN A 155 -7.52 7.56 5.03
CA GLN A 155 -8.62 8.23 4.35
C GLN A 155 -9.78 7.27 4.12
N HIS A 156 -10.99 7.84 4.06
CA HIS A 156 -12.25 7.11 3.95
C HIS A 156 -12.26 6.06 2.83
N PHE A 157 -11.83 6.45 1.63
CA PHE A 157 -11.87 5.59 0.45
C PHE A 157 -10.74 4.57 0.36
N HIS A 158 -9.77 4.56 1.29
CA HIS A 158 -8.60 3.66 1.22
C HIS A 158 -8.97 2.21 0.96
N ARG A 159 -10.01 1.69 1.63
CA ARG A 159 -10.42 0.29 1.50
C ARG A 159 -10.71 -0.14 0.06
N ALA A 160 -11.19 0.79 -0.79
CA ALA A 160 -11.45 0.51 -2.20
C ALA A 160 -10.21 0.58 -3.09
N PHE A 161 -9.11 1.15 -2.59
CA PHE A 161 -7.84 1.33 -3.29
C PHE A 161 -6.67 0.61 -2.59
N GLU A 162 -6.97 -0.24 -1.60
CA GLU A 162 -5.97 -0.93 -0.79
C GLU A 162 -5.00 -1.76 -1.66
N PRO A 163 -5.46 -2.56 -2.64
CA PRO A 163 -4.57 -3.28 -3.55
C PRO A 163 -3.65 -2.34 -4.34
N GLU A 164 -4.17 -1.24 -4.87
CA GLU A 164 -3.43 -0.27 -5.67
C GLU A 164 -2.33 0.42 -4.86
N TYR A 165 -2.65 0.89 -3.64
CA TYR A 165 -1.65 1.52 -2.78
C TYR A 165 -0.58 0.53 -2.30
N LYS A 166 -0.95 -0.72 -2.00
CA LYS A 166 0.02 -1.77 -1.66
C LYS A 166 0.96 -2.08 -2.84
N ALA A 167 0.41 -2.19 -4.06
CA ALA A 167 1.21 -2.40 -5.25
C ALA A 167 2.17 -1.23 -5.50
N ILE A 168 1.72 0.02 -5.38
CA ILE A 168 2.60 1.19 -5.53
C ILE A 168 3.71 1.22 -4.48
N ARG A 169 3.38 0.94 -3.21
CA ARG A 169 4.37 0.91 -2.12
C ARG A 169 5.48 -0.10 -2.42
N ALA A 170 5.10 -1.32 -2.78
CA ALA A 170 6.05 -2.38 -3.13
C ALA A 170 6.86 -2.05 -4.39
N ALA A 171 6.20 -1.53 -5.43
CA ALA A 171 6.86 -1.08 -6.65
C ALA A 171 7.90 0.01 -6.38
N ARG A 172 7.60 0.97 -5.49
CA ARG A 172 8.57 1.99 -5.09
C ARG A 172 9.80 1.36 -4.46
N GLN A 173 9.63 0.46 -3.48
CA GLN A 173 10.78 -0.19 -2.82
C GLN A 173 11.64 -0.99 -3.81
N LEU A 174 11.01 -1.66 -4.78
CA LEU A 174 11.72 -2.42 -5.81
C LEU A 174 12.58 -1.56 -6.73
N LEU A 175 12.27 -0.27 -6.90
CA LEU A 175 13.17 0.63 -7.64
C LEU A 175 14.56 0.70 -6.99
N ASP A 176 14.70 0.44 -5.70
CA ASP A 176 16.00 0.46 -5.02
C ASP A 176 16.90 -0.71 -5.46
N ALA A 177 16.34 -1.74 -6.12
CA ALA A 177 17.10 -2.82 -6.73
C ALA A 177 17.76 -2.43 -8.07
N THR A 178 17.43 -1.29 -8.68
CA THR A 178 18.12 -0.86 -9.91
C THR A 178 19.58 -0.52 -9.63
N GLY A 179 20.48 -1.08 -10.44
CA GLY A 179 21.92 -1.00 -10.17
C GLY A 179 22.42 -1.98 -9.10
N PHE A 180 21.64 -3.01 -8.76
CA PHE A 180 22.07 -4.07 -7.86
C PHE A 180 23.40 -4.67 -8.31
N ALA A 181 24.31 -4.80 -7.34
CA ALA A 181 25.60 -5.47 -7.46
C ALA A 181 25.66 -6.56 -6.39
N ALA A 182 25.97 -7.77 -6.84
CA ALA A 182 26.17 -8.91 -5.96
C ALA A 182 27.59 -8.91 -5.38
N GLU A 183 27.74 -9.59 -4.24
CA GLU A 183 29.06 -9.78 -3.62
C GLU A 183 29.80 -10.95 -4.29
N ASP A 184 31.12 -10.86 -4.39
CA ASP A 184 31.92 -11.89 -5.08
C ASP A 184 32.13 -13.16 -4.24
N ALA A 185 32.26 -13.00 -2.91
CA ALA A 185 32.51 -14.13 -2.00
C ALA A 185 31.19 -14.73 -1.51
N LEU A 186 31.10 -16.07 -1.51
CA LEU A 186 29.84 -16.76 -1.16
C LEU A 186 29.34 -16.40 0.25
N LYS A 187 30.26 -16.26 1.21
CA LYS A 187 29.93 -15.85 2.58
C LYS A 187 29.31 -14.46 2.63
N ASP A 188 29.89 -13.51 1.91
CA ASP A 188 29.43 -12.13 1.92
C ASP A 188 28.10 -12.00 1.18
N HIS A 189 27.92 -12.77 0.10
CA HIS A 189 26.64 -12.85 -0.61
C HIS A 189 25.52 -13.42 0.27
N ILE A 190 25.78 -14.50 1.03
CA ILE A 190 24.84 -15.06 2.00
C ILE A 190 24.47 -14.01 3.06
N ASN A 191 25.47 -13.35 3.64
CA ASN A 191 25.25 -12.35 4.68
C ASN A 191 24.45 -11.16 4.15
N ALA A 192 24.80 -10.65 2.96
CA ALA A 192 24.08 -9.56 2.31
C ALA A 192 22.62 -9.94 2.02
N TYR A 193 22.36 -11.19 1.64
CA TYR A 193 21.00 -11.68 1.45
C TYR A 193 20.20 -11.72 2.74
N VAL A 194 20.78 -12.31 3.80
CA VAL A 194 20.14 -12.45 5.11
C VAL A 194 19.86 -11.10 5.76
N ASP A 195 20.75 -10.12 5.58
CA ASP A 195 20.66 -8.81 6.21
C ASP A 195 19.72 -7.85 5.46
N LYS A 196 19.84 -7.78 4.12
CA LYS A 196 19.14 -6.76 3.33
C LYS A 196 18.49 -7.25 2.04
N ASN A 197 19.14 -8.13 1.25
CA ASN A 197 18.66 -8.38 -0.12
C ASN A 197 17.37 -9.22 -0.16
N TYR A 198 17.03 -9.97 0.92
CA TYR A 198 15.73 -10.65 1.04
C TYR A 198 14.55 -9.69 0.90
N ARG A 199 14.74 -8.40 1.23
CA ARG A 199 13.70 -7.38 1.08
C ARG A 199 13.29 -7.19 -0.38
N ILE A 200 14.19 -7.40 -1.34
CA ILE A 200 13.87 -7.32 -2.76
C ILE A 200 12.86 -8.41 -3.13
N ASP A 201 13.08 -9.65 -2.69
CA ASP A 201 12.13 -10.75 -2.87
C ASP A 201 10.80 -10.49 -2.14
N THR A 202 10.88 -9.90 -0.94
CA THR A 202 9.72 -9.53 -0.12
C THR A 202 8.79 -8.59 -0.88
N GLU A 203 9.35 -7.49 -1.36
CA GLU A 203 8.61 -6.44 -2.05
C GLU A 203 8.10 -6.94 -3.41
N TYR A 204 8.85 -7.80 -4.11
CA TYR A 204 8.35 -8.43 -5.33
C TYR A 204 7.13 -9.31 -5.07
N ARG A 205 7.15 -10.13 -4.01
CA ARG A 205 5.99 -10.94 -3.61
C ARG A 205 4.80 -10.06 -3.20
N HIS A 206 5.04 -8.99 -2.45
CA HIS A 206 3.99 -8.02 -2.10
C HIS A 206 3.39 -7.35 -3.31
N PHE A 207 4.21 -6.95 -4.27
CA PHE A 207 3.75 -6.35 -5.52
C PHE A 207 2.82 -7.30 -6.28
N ILE A 208 3.24 -8.55 -6.51
CA ILE A 208 2.42 -9.54 -7.22
C ILE A 208 1.12 -9.84 -6.46
N ALA A 209 1.20 -10.07 -5.15
CA ALA A 209 0.02 -10.37 -4.33
C ALA A 209 -0.98 -9.20 -4.28
N ALA A 210 -0.50 -7.95 -4.30
CA ALA A 210 -1.34 -6.77 -4.38
C ALA A 210 -1.93 -6.59 -5.78
N TYR A 211 -1.11 -6.75 -6.83
CA TYR A 211 -1.52 -6.62 -8.23
C TYR A 211 -2.64 -7.60 -8.59
N ASP A 212 -2.57 -8.85 -8.13
CA ASP A 212 -3.58 -9.89 -8.38
C ASP A 212 -4.95 -9.56 -7.76
N ARG A 213 -5.00 -8.60 -6.83
CA ARG A 213 -6.23 -8.14 -6.16
C ARG A 213 -6.78 -6.83 -6.74
N ILE A 214 -6.08 -6.18 -7.67
CA ILE A 214 -6.55 -4.98 -8.35
C ILE A 214 -7.67 -5.34 -9.33
N GLU A 215 -8.83 -4.70 -9.22
CA GLU A 215 -9.97 -4.98 -10.09
C GLU A 215 -9.73 -4.53 -11.55
N ASN A 216 -9.14 -3.34 -11.73
CA ASN A 216 -8.78 -2.79 -13.03
C ASN A 216 -7.26 -2.65 -13.17
N THR A 217 -6.62 -3.64 -13.79
CA THR A 217 -5.16 -3.67 -13.92
C THR A 217 -4.61 -2.74 -14.99
N THR A 218 -5.44 -2.19 -15.89
CA THR A 218 -4.97 -1.43 -17.06
C THR A 218 -4.01 -0.29 -16.74
N PRO A 219 -4.22 0.56 -15.71
CA PRO A 219 -3.27 1.62 -15.34
C PRO A 219 -1.91 1.07 -14.86
N PHE A 220 -1.87 -0.17 -14.37
CA PHE A 220 -0.71 -0.80 -13.74
C PHE A 220 0.06 -1.74 -14.67
N GLU A 221 -0.43 -2.04 -15.87
CA GLU A 221 0.21 -2.99 -16.80
C GLU A 221 1.68 -2.63 -17.07
N LYS A 222 1.95 -1.36 -17.39
CA LYS A 222 3.32 -0.87 -17.62
C LYS A 222 4.18 -0.88 -16.35
N VAL A 223 3.56 -0.64 -15.19
CA VAL A 223 4.27 -0.71 -13.90
C VAL A 223 4.69 -2.16 -13.64
N ARG A 224 3.80 -3.11 -13.89
CA ARG A 224 4.12 -4.53 -13.76
C ARG A 224 5.26 -4.94 -14.69
N GLU A 225 5.23 -4.53 -15.96
CA GLU A 225 6.32 -4.80 -16.90
C GLU A 225 7.66 -4.25 -16.41
N LEU A 226 7.68 -3.00 -15.94
CA LEU A 226 8.87 -2.37 -15.37
C LEU A 226 9.38 -3.13 -14.15
N ILE A 227 8.51 -3.40 -13.17
CA ILE A 227 8.88 -4.08 -11.93
C ILE A 227 9.36 -5.50 -12.19
N GLN A 228 8.70 -6.22 -13.11
CA GLN A 228 9.15 -7.54 -13.53
C GLN A 228 10.54 -7.48 -14.15
N ASN A 229 10.80 -6.52 -15.04
CA ASN A 229 12.12 -6.36 -15.67
C ASN A 229 13.22 -6.01 -14.65
N ILE A 230 12.94 -5.09 -13.71
CA ILE A 230 13.87 -4.76 -12.62
C ILE A 230 14.17 -6.01 -11.81
N TYR A 231 13.14 -6.74 -11.37
CA TYR A 231 13.32 -7.92 -10.56
C TYR A 231 14.10 -9.02 -11.31
N THR A 232 13.75 -9.32 -12.56
CA THR A 232 14.39 -10.39 -13.32
C THR A 232 15.82 -10.05 -13.74
N THR A 233 16.02 -8.86 -14.31
CA THR A 233 17.26 -8.52 -15.00
C THR A 233 18.24 -7.77 -14.11
N GLU A 234 17.75 -6.80 -13.32
CA GLU A 234 18.65 -6.03 -12.45
C GLU A 234 19.07 -6.81 -11.22
N TYR A 235 18.18 -7.64 -10.66
CA TYR A 235 18.43 -8.36 -9.43
C TYR A 235 18.65 -9.86 -9.65
N LEU A 236 17.64 -10.58 -10.13
CA LEU A 236 17.63 -12.05 -10.08
C LEU A 236 18.74 -12.67 -10.92
N GLU A 237 18.87 -12.30 -12.20
CA GLU A 237 19.91 -12.84 -13.08
C GLU A 237 21.32 -12.58 -12.54
N LYS A 238 21.59 -11.37 -12.04
CA LYS A 238 22.90 -11.00 -11.47
C LYS A 238 23.18 -11.74 -10.17
N SER A 239 22.19 -11.82 -9.28
CA SER A 239 22.30 -12.54 -8.00
C SER A 239 22.59 -14.03 -8.23
N VAL A 240 21.91 -14.65 -9.19
CA VAL A 240 22.09 -16.07 -9.55
C VAL A 240 23.45 -16.34 -10.14
N PHE A 241 23.89 -15.48 -11.06
CA PHE A 241 25.20 -15.62 -11.67
C PHE A 241 26.30 -15.53 -10.61
N ALA A 242 26.28 -14.47 -9.78
CA ALA A 242 27.25 -14.28 -8.72
C ALA A 242 27.24 -15.43 -7.70
N TRP A 243 26.04 -15.88 -7.28
CA TRP A 243 25.91 -17.02 -6.38
C TRP A 243 26.54 -18.28 -6.98
N SER A 244 26.26 -18.58 -8.26
CA SER A 244 26.76 -19.78 -8.92
C SER A 244 28.29 -19.76 -9.02
N THR A 245 28.86 -18.63 -9.46
CA THR A 245 30.31 -18.45 -9.53
C THR A 245 30.96 -18.54 -8.15
N ALA A 246 30.41 -17.87 -7.14
CA ALA A 246 30.92 -17.90 -5.78
C ALA A 246 30.83 -19.31 -5.17
N PHE A 247 29.78 -20.07 -5.50
CA PHE A 247 29.60 -21.45 -5.06
C PHE A 247 30.62 -22.41 -5.69
N GLU A 248 30.86 -22.29 -7.00
CA GLU A 248 31.90 -23.06 -7.71
C GLU A 248 33.30 -22.77 -7.14
N ASN A 249 33.60 -21.51 -6.83
CA ASN A 249 34.88 -21.10 -6.27
C ASN A 249 35.09 -21.49 -4.80
N ASN A 250 34.04 -21.90 -4.08
CA ASN A 250 34.09 -22.21 -2.65
C ASN A 250 34.51 -23.67 -2.36
N ASP A 251 34.81 -24.48 -3.39
CA ASP A 251 35.33 -25.85 -3.23
C ASP A 251 34.53 -26.73 -2.25
N LEU A 252 33.20 -26.60 -2.22
CA LEU A 252 32.27 -27.31 -1.33
C LEU A 252 32.49 -27.07 0.19
N GLN A 253 33.16 -25.98 0.57
CA GLN A 253 33.32 -25.64 1.98
C GLN A 253 31.98 -25.22 2.60
N GLU A 254 31.69 -25.75 3.78
CA GLU A 254 30.50 -25.38 4.55
C GLU A 254 30.72 -23.99 5.20
N ILE A 255 30.00 -22.99 4.70
CA ILE A 255 30.05 -21.61 5.22
C ILE A 255 29.02 -21.40 6.33
N ILE A 256 27.85 -22.02 6.19
CA ILE A 256 26.75 -21.99 7.15
C ILE A 256 26.22 -23.42 7.36
N PRO A 257 25.60 -23.73 8.51
CA PRO A 257 25.14 -25.08 8.83
C PRO A 257 24.19 -25.63 7.77
N LEU A 258 24.38 -26.88 7.36
CA LEU A 258 23.48 -27.51 6.38
C LEU A 258 22.11 -27.87 6.99
N GLN A 259 21.05 -27.69 6.21
CA GLN A 259 19.67 -28.01 6.61
C GLN A 259 19.49 -29.48 7.01
N ARG A 260 20.28 -30.41 6.45
CA ARG A 260 20.26 -31.84 6.84
C ARG A 260 20.62 -32.06 8.32
N HIS A 261 21.30 -31.10 8.96
CA HIS A 261 21.64 -31.12 10.38
C HIS A 261 20.57 -30.48 11.27
N PHE A 262 19.46 -30.00 10.69
CA PHE A 262 18.37 -29.35 11.43
C PHE A 262 17.88 -30.16 12.64
N TYR A 263 17.54 -31.44 12.45
CA TYR A 263 17.03 -32.27 13.54
C TYR A 263 18.08 -32.47 14.64
N SER A 264 19.35 -32.71 14.29
CA SER A 264 20.41 -32.92 15.28
C SER A 264 20.73 -31.67 16.08
N ASP A 265 20.69 -30.51 15.43
CA ASP A 265 21.14 -29.24 16.01
C ASP A 265 20.04 -28.55 16.81
N GLU A 266 18.79 -28.60 16.33
CA GLU A 266 17.71 -27.78 16.87
C GLU A 266 16.67 -28.59 17.64
N VAL A 267 16.30 -29.78 17.16
CA VAL A 267 15.18 -30.55 17.74
C VAL A 267 15.65 -31.53 18.80
N ARG A 268 16.66 -32.36 18.48
CA ARG A 268 17.18 -33.41 19.37
C ARG A 268 17.61 -32.91 20.76
N PRO A 269 18.19 -31.70 20.92
CA PRO A 269 18.60 -31.22 22.24
C PRO A 269 17.44 -30.80 23.15
N ILE A 270 16.25 -30.53 22.60
CA ILE A 270 15.10 -30.03 23.34
C ILE A 270 14.38 -31.19 24.04
N LYS A 271 14.14 -31.04 25.35
CA LYS A 271 13.48 -32.07 26.17
C LYS A 271 11.97 -31.90 26.29
N GLU A 272 11.47 -30.73 25.94
CA GLU A 272 10.05 -30.34 26.01
C GLU A 272 9.33 -30.67 24.70
N LYS A 273 8.01 -30.48 24.67
CA LYS A 273 7.22 -30.65 23.44
C LYS A 273 7.54 -29.52 22.47
N VAL A 274 7.99 -29.89 21.28
CA VAL A 274 8.30 -28.95 20.21
C VAL A 274 7.37 -29.21 19.04
N VAL A 275 6.77 -28.14 18.51
CA VAL A 275 6.08 -28.17 17.22
C VAL A 275 7.06 -27.69 16.16
N VAL A 276 7.25 -28.49 15.11
CA VAL A 276 8.08 -28.14 13.96
C VAL A 276 7.18 -27.93 12.76
N ILE A 277 7.25 -26.74 12.16
CA ILE A 277 6.55 -26.40 10.92
C ILE A 277 7.57 -26.49 9.78
N ILE A 278 7.31 -27.37 8.81
CA ILE A 278 8.12 -27.51 7.59
C ILE A 278 7.18 -27.32 6.41
N SER A 279 7.54 -26.40 5.51
CA SER A 279 6.85 -26.20 4.25
C SER A 279 7.87 -26.25 3.11
N ASP A 280 7.49 -26.92 2.04
CA ASP A 280 8.27 -27.15 0.82
C ASP A 280 8.43 -25.86 -0.02
N ALA A 281 7.59 -24.87 0.23
CA ALA A 281 7.58 -23.57 -0.45
C ALA A 281 7.87 -22.38 0.49
N PHE A 282 8.36 -22.62 1.70
CA PHE A 282 8.65 -21.55 2.64
C PHE A 282 9.96 -20.85 2.30
N ARG A 283 9.85 -19.71 1.63
CA ARG A 283 11.01 -18.89 1.23
C ARG A 283 11.55 -18.09 2.42
N PHE A 284 12.82 -17.69 2.33
CA PHE A 284 13.51 -16.99 3.41
C PHE A 284 12.83 -15.66 3.78
N GLU A 285 12.41 -14.89 2.78
CA GLU A 285 11.76 -13.60 3.00
C GLU A 285 10.38 -13.72 3.64
N ALA A 286 9.65 -14.80 3.34
CA ALA A 286 8.39 -15.11 4.02
C ALA A 286 8.62 -15.55 5.47
N ALA A 287 9.74 -16.23 5.75
CA ALA A 287 10.15 -16.56 7.11
C ALA A 287 10.54 -15.32 7.91
N LYS A 288 11.18 -14.33 7.27
CA LYS A 288 11.51 -13.03 7.88
C LYS A 288 10.25 -12.27 8.30
N GLU A 289 9.23 -12.20 7.44
CA GLU A 289 7.95 -11.61 7.82
C GLU A 289 7.26 -12.35 8.95
N LEU A 290 7.31 -13.69 8.94
CA LEU A 290 6.73 -14.48 10.02
C LEU A 290 7.47 -14.27 11.34
N GLU A 291 8.80 -14.10 11.31
CA GLU A 291 9.60 -13.69 12.46
C GLU A 291 9.12 -12.33 13.00
N GLU A 292 8.92 -11.34 12.14
CA GLU A 292 8.43 -10.02 12.53
C GLU A 292 7.05 -10.10 13.19
N VAL A 293 6.12 -10.88 12.64
CA VAL A 293 4.78 -11.08 13.22
C VAL A 293 4.86 -11.71 14.61
N PHE A 294 5.67 -12.74 14.80
CA PHE A 294 5.81 -13.37 16.13
C PHE A 294 6.58 -12.49 17.12
N ALA A 295 7.50 -11.63 16.65
CA ALA A 295 8.23 -10.71 17.51
C ALA A 295 7.34 -9.61 18.11
N GLU A 296 6.19 -9.31 17.48
CA GLU A 296 5.19 -8.40 18.04
C GLU A 296 4.39 -9.03 19.21
N ASP A 297 4.36 -10.36 19.32
CA ASP A 297 3.70 -11.07 20.43
C ASP A 297 4.62 -11.16 21.65
N GLN A 298 4.22 -10.51 22.75
CA GLN A 298 4.98 -10.50 24.01
C GLN A 298 5.16 -11.88 24.64
N ASN A 299 4.35 -12.87 24.26
CA ASN A 299 4.43 -14.24 24.77
C ASN A 299 5.37 -15.12 23.93
N CYS A 300 5.91 -14.61 22.84
CA CYS A 300 6.77 -15.35 21.93
C CYS A 300 8.23 -14.92 22.06
N THR A 301 9.14 -15.89 22.05
CA THR A 301 10.58 -15.65 21.87
C THR A 301 10.96 -16.22 20.51
N VAL A 302 11.34 -15.35 19.58
CA VAL A 302 11.65 -15.74 18.20
C VAL A 302 13.16 -15.73 17.99
N GLN A 303 13.67 -16.79 17.37
CA GLN A 303 15.06 -16.85 16.92
C GLN A 303 15.13 -17.44 15.52
N MET A 304 15.68 -16.66 14.60
CA MET A 304 15.81 -17.00 13.19
C MET A 304 17.22 -17.53 12.89
N LYS A 305 17.37 -18.83 12.63
CA LYS A 305 18.67 -19.47 12.35
C LYS A 305 18.82 -19.93 10.91
N VAL A 306 19.75 -19.32 10.19
CA VAL A 306 20.06 -19.51 8.76
C VAL A 306 20.78 -20.86 8.55
N LYS A 307 20.22 -21.75 7.71
CA LYS A 307 20.81 -23.05 7.35
C LYS A 307 20.75 -23.32 5.85
N MET A 308 21.87 -23.67 5.22
CA MET A 308 21.95 -23.93 3.78
C MET A 308 21.18 -25.20 3.39
N GLY A 309 20.16 -25.07 2.54
CA GLY A 309 19.43 -26.20 1.98
C GLY A 309 20.22 -27.05 0.96
N SER A 310 19.58 -28.11 0.48
CA SER A 310 20.22 -29.13 -0.36
C SER A 310 20.17 -28.85 -1.87
N LEU A 311 19.44 -27.83 -2.32
CA LEU A 311 19.26 -27.52 -3.74
C LEU A 311 20.02 -26.25 -4.12
N VAL A 312 21.02 -26.41 -4.99
CA VAL A 312 21.65 -25.29 -5.73
C VAL A 312 20.57 -24.73 -6.70
N PRO A 313 20.46 -23.41 -6.92
CA PRO A 313 19.41 -22.86 -7.78
C PRO A 313 19.58 -23.35 -9.22
N LEU A 314 18.78 -24.33 -9.65
CA LEU A 314 18.64 -24.66 -11.06
C LEU A 314 17.60 -23.73 -11.67
N LEU A 315 18.04 -22.97 -12.68
CA LEU A 315 17.21 -22.11 -13.52
C LEU A 315 16.01 -22.89 -14.10
N CYS A 316 14.80 -22.65 -13.60
CA CYS A 316 13.58 -23.04 -14.32
C CYS A 316 13.20 -21.92 -15.28
N ARG A 317 13.53 -22.09 -16.57
CA ARG A 317 13.40 -21.08 -17.63
C ARG A 317 12.06 -21.11 -18.39
N GLU A 318 11.04 -21.77 -17.85
CA GLU A 318 9.73 -21.90 -18.51
C GLU A 318 8.62 -21.17 -17.74
N SER A 319 8.24 -20.02 -18.28
CA SER A 319 6.87 -19.53 -18.45
C SER A 319 5.83 -19.95 -17.40
N ARG A 320 5.48 -19.00 -16.52
CA ARG A 320 4.39 -18.97 -15.49
C ARG A 320 4.77 -19.30 -14.06
N PHE A 321 5.98 -19.79 -13.80
CA PHE A 321 6.53 -19.89 -12.45
C PHE A 321 8.00 -19.48 -12.47
N PHE A 322 8.27 -18.18 -12.45
CA PHE A 322 9.60 -17.66 -12.14
C PHE A 322 9.85 -17.80 -10.64
N SER A 323 9.97 -19.06 -10.20
CA SER A 323 10.39 -19.43 -8.86
C SER A 323 11.85 -19.82 -8.95
N LEU A 324 12.73 -18.83 -8.83
CA LEU A 324 14.09 -19.18 -8.47
C LEU A 324 14.06 -19.59 -7.00
N GLN A 325 14.30 -20.87 -6.80
CA GLN A 325 14.42 -21.51 -5.50
C GLN A 325 15.65 -20.94 -4.77
N ILE A 326 15.46 -19.85 -4.03
CA ILE A 326 16.13 -19.69 -2.73
C ILE A 326 15.38 -20.62 -1.75
N GLN A 327 15.46 -21.93 -2.04
CA GLN A 327 14.92 -23.00 -1.19
C GLN A 327 15.93 -23.40 -0.10
N THR A 328 16.96 -22.58 0.09
CA THR A 328 18.16 -22.95 0.83
C THR A 328 18.28 -22.25 2.16
N LEU A 329 17.17 -21.76 2.73
CA LEU A 329 17.10 -21.31 4.12
C LEU A 329 15.78 -21.76 4.75
N LEU A 330 15.67 -23.06 4.97
CA LEU A 330 14.57 -23.60 5.77
C LEU A 330 14.94 -23.43 7.24
N GLN A 331 14.11 -22.71 7.95
CA GLN A 331 14.28 -22.44 9.35
C GLN A 331 13.07 -22.88 10.13
N SER A 332 13.34 -23.50 11.27
CA SER A 332 12.34 -23.77 12.28
C SER A 332 12.07 -22.53 13.11
N ILE A 333 10.81 -22.17 13.24
CA ILE A 333 10.36 -21.37 14.36
C ILE A 333 10.12 -22.36 15.50
N LEU A 334 11.01 -22.34 16.49
CA LEU A 334 10.78 -23.04 17.75
C LEU A 334 9.85 -22.16 18.59
N ILE A 335 8.58 -22.54 18.68
CA ILE A 335 7.65 -21.96 19.66
C ILE A 335 7.78 -22.82 20.92
N PRO A 336 8.38 -22.33 22.02
CA PRO A 336 8.31 -23.04 23.29
C PRO A 336 6.84 -23.08 23.69
N SER A 337 6.29 -24.28 23.96
CA SER A 337 4.99 -24.35 24.62
C SER A 337 5.16 -23.79 26.03
N MET A 338 4.65 -22.60 26.29
CA MET A 338 4.38 -22.21 27.68
C MET A 338 3.12 -22.96 28.14
N GLU A 339 3.20 -23.49 29.37
CA GLU A 339 2.09 -24.17 30.07
C GLU A 339 0.81 -23.33 30.16
#